data_AF-A0A392VLK8-F1
#
_entry.id   AF-A0A392VLK8-F1
#
_cell.length_a   1.000
_cell.length_b   1.000
_cell.length_c   1.000
_cell.angle_alpha   90.00
_cell.angle_beta   90.00
_cell.angle_gamma   90.00
#
_symmetry.space_group_name_H-M   'P 1'
#
loop_
_entity.id
_entity.type
_entity.pdbx_description
1 polymer ?
#
loop_
_entity_poly.entity_id
_entity_poly.type
_entity_poly.pdbx_seq_one_letter_code
_entity_poly.pdbx_strand_id
1 'polypeptide(L)' 'MSAEYRKVFVRGCCVDFSPTGINQYLERSIEEVANLEVTDNEVYKTITGNMVKKWPRKDKL' A
#
# COMPACT_ATOMS: atom_id res chain seq x y z
N MET A 1 9.73 -16.19 -14.23
CA MET A 1 8.83 -15.76 -13.15
C MET A 1 7.80 -14.82 -13.76
N SER A 2 6.51 -15.10 -13.62
CA SER A 2 5.47 -14.17 -14.06
C SER A 2 5.52 -12.92 -13.18
N ALA A 3 5.38 -11.72 -13.76
CA ALA A 3 5.43 -10.44 -13.04
C ALA A 3 4.34 -10.30 -11.94
N GLU A 4 3.34 -11.19 -11.98
CA GLU A 4 2.23 -11.25 -11.04
C GLU A 4 2.61 -11.79 -9.65
N TYR A 5 3.55 -12.74 -9.57
CA TYR A 5 3.92 -13.36 -8.30
C TYR A 5 5.13 -12.66 -7.69
N ARG A 6 4.91 -12.10 -6.50
CA ARG A 6 5.90 -11.35 -5.72
C ARG A 6 6.29 -12.16 -4.48
N LYS A 7 7.58 -12.21 -4.15
CA LYS A 7 8.03 -12.80 -2.88
C LYS A 7 7.78 -11.81 -1.75
N VAL A 8 7.04 -12.25 -0.73
CA VAL A 8 6.77 -11.46 0.49
C VAL A 8 7.09 -12.29 1.72
N PHE A 9 7.37 -11.61 2.84
CA PHE A 9 7.60 -12.27 4.13
C PHE A 9 6.38 -12.10 5.03
N VAL A 10 5.76 -13.22 5.42
CA VAL A 10 4.60 -13.25 6.32
C VAL A 10 4.96 -14.13 7.50
N ARG A 11 4.91 -13.57 8.72
CA ARG A 11 5.21 -14.29 9.97
C ARG A 11 6.56 -15.04 9.96
N GLY A 12 7.57 -14.48 9.30
CA GLY A 12 8.90 -15.09 9.18
C GLY A 12 9.06 -16.09 8.02
N CYS A 13 8.00 -16.39 7.27
CA CYS A 13 8.05 -17.27 6.10
C CYS A 13 8.09 -16.46 4.80
N CYS A 14 8.95 -16.86 3.86
CA CYS A 14 8.94 -16.34 2.50
C CYS A 14 7.89 -17.09 1.68
N VAL A 15 6.91 -16.36 1.14
CA VAL A 15 5.82 -16.92 0.34
C VAL A 15 5.70 -16.18 -0.98
N ASP A 16 5.22 -16.87 -2.01
CA ASP A 16 4.88 -16.26 -3.29
C ASP A 16 3.45 -15.71 -3.20
N PHE A 17 3.29 -14.42 -3.53
CA PHE A 17 2.07 -13.64 -3.34
C PHE A 17 1.59 -13.08 -4.67
N SER A 18 0.32 -13.29 -4.99
CA SER A 18 -0.36 -12.69 -6.14
C SER A 18 -1.36 -11.65 -5.62
N PRO A 19 -1.15 -10.35 -5.89
CA PRO A 19 -2.12 -9.31 -5.56
C PRO A 19 -3.49 -9.60 -6.20
N THR A 20 -3.51 -10.04 -7.46
CA THR A 20 -4.74 -10.36 -8.20
C THR A 20 -5.51 -11.48 -7.54
N GLY A 21 -4.83 -12.59 -7.19
CA GLY A 21 -5.47 -13.74 -6.56
C GLY A 21 -6.08 -13.42 -5.19
N ILE A 22 -5.42 -12.57 -4.40
CA ILE A 22 -5.97 -12.13 -3.10
C ILE A 22 -7.14 -11.19 -3.27
N ASN A 23 -7.06 -10.25 -4.22
CA ASN A 23 -8.19 -9.37 -4.50
C ASN A 23 -9.40 -10.16 -4.98
N GLN A 24 -9.23 -11.15 -5.86
CA GLN A 24 -10.32 -12.06 -6.26
C GLN A 24 -10.92 -12.80 -5.06
N TYR A 25 -10.07 -13.36 -4.18
CA TYR A 25 -10.53 -14.07 -2.98
C TYR A 25 -11.32 -13.18 -2.01
N LEU A 26 -10.95 -11.90 -1.92
CA LEU A 26 -11.61 -10.90 -1.09
C LEU A 26 -12.78 -10.18 -1.79
N GLU A 27 -13.16 -10.62 -3.00
CA GLU A 27 -14.19 -9.98 -3.83
C GLU A 27 -13.90 -8.48 -4.09
N ARG A 28 -12.62 -8.14 -4.25
CA ARG A 28 -12.13 -6.79 -4.56
C ARG A 28 -11.81 -6.66 -6.04
N SER A 29 -11.81 -5.41 -6.51
CA SER A 29 -11.38 -5.10 -7.89
C SER A 29 -9.94 -5.55 -8.13
N ILE A 30 -9.73 -6.15 -9.29
CA ILE A 30 -8.42 -6.53 -9.84
C ILE A 30 -7.93 -5.53 -10.89
N GLU A 31 -8.74 -4.51 -11.21
CA GLU A 31 -8.37 -3.51 -12.19
C GLU A 31 -7.19 -2.69 -11.67
N GLU A 32 -6.19 -2.48 -12.54
CA GLU A 32 -5.10 -1.58 -12.22
C GLU A 32 -5.65 -0.15 -12.07
N VAL A 33 -5.56 0.37 -10.85
CA VAL A 33 -5.86 1.77 -10.59
C VAL A 33 -4.63 2.59 -10.96
N ALA A 34 -4.83 3.62 -11.79
CA ALA A 34 -3.75 4.53 -12.14
C ALA A 34 -3.11 5.12 -10.88
N ASN A 35 -1.78 5.21 -10.89
CA ASN A 35 -1.06 5.85 -9.80
C ASN A 35 -1.56 7.29 -9.67
N LEU A 36 -2.10 7.62 -8.50
CA LEU A 36 -2.47 8.98 -8.15
C LEU A 36 -1.18 9.72 -7.76
N GLU A 37 -0.78 10.72 -8.53
CA GLU A 37 0.25 11.66 -8.07
C GLU A 37 -0.33 12.53 -6.96
N VAL A 38 -0.03 12.16 -5.72
CA VAL A 38 -0.44 12.88 -4.51
C VAL A 38 0.75 13.08 -3.61
N THR A 39 0.82 14.23 -2.95
CA THR A 39 1.90 14.48 -1.99
C THR A 39 1.62 13.77 -0.67
N ASP A 40 2.67 13.32 0.02
CA ASP A 40 2.53 12.71 1.35
C ASP A 40 1.71 13.60 2.30
N ASN A 41 1.89 14.93 2.24
CA ASN A 41 1.15 15.88 3.06
C ASN A 41 -0.37 15.85 2.80
N GLU A 42 -0.79 15.66 1.56
CA GLU A 42 -2.22 15.53 1.21
C GLU A 42 -2.78 14.20 1.71
N VAL A 43 -2.00 13.12 1.61
CA VAL A 43 -2.37 11.82 2.19
C VAL A 43 -2.58 11.95 3.69
N TYR A 44 -1.63 12.54 4.43
CA TYR A 44 -1.73 12.71 5.88
C TYR A 44 -2.92 13.55 6.30
N LYS A 45 -3.15 14.67 5.61
CA LYS A 45 -4.33 15.51 5.86
C LYS A 45 -5.61 14.71 5.67
N THR A 46 -5.70 13.93 4.60
CA THR A 46 -6.89 13.15 4.28
C THR A 46 -7.15 12.06 5.32
N ILE A 47 -6.15 11.23 5.65
CA ILE A 47 -6.33 10.10 6.58
C ILE A 47 -6.51 10.55 8.04
N THR A 48 -6.01 11.73 8.40
CA THR A 48 -6.09 12.26 9.78
C THR A 48 -7.21 13.29 9.97
N GLY A 49 -8.05 13.53 8.96
CA GLY A 49 -9.08 14.57 9.06
C GLY A 49 -8.50 15.96 9.33
N ASN A 50 -7.38 16.29 8.68
CA ASN A 50 -6.59 17.52 8.82
C ASN A 50 -5.90 17.73 10.19
N MET A 51 -5.88 16.73 11.08
CA MET A 51 -5.17 16.84 12.36
C MET A 51 -3.65 16.89 12.15
N VAL A 52 -3.12 16.15 11.18
CA VAL A 52 -1.69 16.16 10.82
C VAL A 52 -1.51 16.82 9.46
N LYS A 53 -1.01 18.06 9.46
CA LYS A 53 -0.77 18.85 8.24
C LYS A 53 0.53 18.49 7.52
N LYS A 54 1.52 18.01 8.29
CA LYS A 54 2.84 17.56 7.83
C LYS A 54 3.30 16.47 8.79
N TRP A 55 3.77 15.36 8.25
CA TRP A 55 4.25 14.26 9.09
C TRP A 55 5.55 14.62 9.79
N PRO A 56 5.68 14.31 11.09
CA PRO A 56 6.94 14.49 11.79
C PRO A 56 8.00 13.59 11.15
N ARG A 57 9.05 14.19 10.60
CA ARG A 57 10.21 13.42 10.11
C ARG A 57 10.87 12.73 11.30
N LYS A 58 11.35 11.50 11.05
CA LYS A 58 12.05 10.68 12.06
C LYS A 58 13.30 11.35 12.65
N ASP A 59 13.84 12.37 11.98
CA ASP A 59 15.03 13.11 12.40
C ASP A 59 14.80 14.02 13.64
N LYS A 60 13.58 14.05 14.20
CA LYS A 60 13.23 14.86 15.38
C LYS A 60 12.64 14.05 16.55
N LEU A 61 12.94 12.75 16.64
CA LEU A 61 12.70 11.92 17.82
C LEU A 61 14.01 11.52 18.48
#